data_AF-A0A9X3S590-F1
#
_entry.id   AF-A0A9X3S590-F1
#
_cell.length_a   1.000
_cell.length_b   1.000
_cell.length_c   1.000
_cell.angle_alpha   90.00
_cell.angle_beta   90.00
_cell.angle_gamma   90.00
#
_symmetry.space_group_name_H-M   'P 1'
#
loop_
_entity.id
_entity.type
_entity.pdbx_description
1 polymer ?
#
loop_
_entity_poly.entity_id
_entity_poly.type
_entity_poly.pdbx_seq_one_letter_code
_entity_poly.pdbx_strand_id
1 'polypeptide(L)'
;MWALLLPVALVGFTLLTSACGVAMRKRKRPWLSGWLAMLAVIAMGAFLVIPLHAHDPNVSSGAFVWSIVLATVGLGVLPVVAFYSLGYWLADWLVVGIAACVLALPLAPYLLFGLIWTIAASGCPPDAYECPF
;
A
#
# COMPACT_ATOMS: atom_id res chain seq x y z
N MET A 1 -10.23 2.37 18.67
CA MET A 1 -8.96 3.13 18.54
C MET A 1 -8.19 2.79 17.26
N TRP A 2 -8.02 1.51 16.90
CA TRP A 2 -7.33 1.08 15.67
C TRP A 2 -7.91 1.64 14.36
N ALA A 3 -9.23 1.81 14.29
CA ALA A 3 -9.92 2.33 13.10
C ALA A 3 -9.56 3.77 12.71
N LEU A 4 -9.05 4.59 13.64
CA LEU A 4 -8.61 5.96 13.38
C LEU A 4 -7.10 6.05 13.07
N LEU A 5 -6.30 5.15 13.65
CA LEU A 5 -4.84 5.14 13.45
C LEU A 5 -4.46 4.71 12.03
N LEU A 6 -5.23 3.77 11.45
CA LEU A 6 -4.98 3.23 10.13
C LEU A 6 -5.09 4.29 9.01
N PRO A 7 -6.19 5.06 8.90
CA PRO A 7 -6.27 6.13 7.89
C PRO A 7 -5.27 7.27 8.14
N VAL A 8 -4.98 7.61 9.40
CA VAL A 8 -3.98 8.64 9.71
C VAL A 8 -2.58 8.21 9.31
N ALA A 9 -2.19 6.96 9.59
CA ALA A 9 -0.91 6.40 9.15
C ALA A 9 -0.82 6.37 7.62
N LEU A 10 -1.93 6.05 6.94
CA LEU A 10 -2.00 5.99 5.49
C LEU A 10 -1.82 7.37 4.86
N VAL A 11 -2.56 8.38 5.34
CA VAL A 11 -2.41 9.77 4.90
C VAL A 11 -1.00 10.29 5.20
N GLY A 12 -0.46 9.98 6.37
CA GLY A 12 0.93 10.33 6.71
C GLY A 12 1.92 9.73 5.71
N PHE A 13 1.75 8.46 5.36
CA PHE A 13 2.61 7.76 4.41
C PHE A 13 2.48 8.28 2.97
N THR A 14 1.27 8.60 2.50
CA THR A 14 1.07 9.20 1.16
C THR A 14 1.64 10.61 1.07
N LEU A 15 1.53 11.41 2.12
CA LEU A 15 2.16 12.73 2.19
C LEU A 15 3.69 12.61 2.19
N LEU A 16 4.25 11.67 2.94
CA LEU A 16 5.70 11.48 3.05
C LEU A 16 6.31 10.98 1.73
N THR A 17 5.64 10.03 1.05
CA THR A 17 6.05 9.54 -0.27
C THR A 17 5.97 10.64 -1.34
N SER A 18 4.90 11.44 -1.33
CA SER A 18 4.76 12.58 -2.25
C SER A 18 5.79 13.68 -1.96
N ALA A 19 6.05 13.97 -0.69
CA ALA A 19 7.09 14.88 -0.23
C ALA A 19 8.48 14.49 -0.74
N CYS A 20 8.81 13.20 -0.66
CA CYS A 20 10.03 12.66 -1.22
C CYS A 20 10.11 12.87 -2.74
N GLY A 21 9.01 12.69 -3.46
CA GLY A 21 8.93 12.97 -4.91
C GLY A 21 9.23 14.43 -5.23
N VAL A 22 8.60 15.37 -4.52
CA VAL A 22 8.85 16.82 -4.66
C VAL A 22 10.31 17.15 -4.39
N ALA A 23 10.86 16.64 -3.28
CA ALA A 23 12.24 16.87 -2.88
C ALA A 23 13.23 16.33 -3.94
N MET A 24 12.94 15.18 -4.54
CA MET A 24 13.78 14.60 -5.59
C MET A 24 13.80 15.39 -6.88
N ARG A 25 12.65 15.93 -7.30
CA ARG A 25 12.62 16.84 -8.44
C ARG A 25 13.38 18.13 -8.17
N LYS A 26 13.23 18.72 -6.98
CA LYS A 26 13.99 19.92 -6.58
C LYS A 26 15.50 19.68 -6.58
N ARG A 27 15.93 18.46 -6.24
CA ARG A 27 17.33 18.01 -6.30
C ARG A 27 17.81 17.61 -7.71
N LYS A 28 16.97 17.76 -8.76
CA LYS A 28 17.24 17.33 -10.14
C LYS A 28 17.70 15.87 -10.25
N ARG A 29 17.24 15.01 -9.34
CA ARG A 29 17.54 13.57 -9.35
C ARG A 29 16.61 12.86 -10.35
N PRO A 30 17.07 11.75 -10.96
CA PRO A 30 16.21 10.96 -11.83
C PRO A 30 15.00 10.42 -11.05
N TRP A 31 13.87 10.28 -11.75
CA TRP A 31 12.62 9.77 -11.16
C TRP A 31 12.81 8.38 -10.54
N LEU A 32 13.45 7.45 -11.28
CA LEU A 32 13.94 6.15 -10.81
C LEU A 32 15.19 6.32 -9.93
N SER A 33 15.00 6.85 -8.72
CA SER A 33 16.07 6.95 -7.73
C SER A 33 16.03 5.77 -6.75
N GLY A 34 17.17 5.46 -6.12
CA GLY A 34 17.23 4.45 -5.05
C GLY A 34 16.28 4.72 -3.88
N TRP A 35 15.79 5.94 -3.73
CA TRP A 35 14.76 6.28 -2.73
C TRP A 35 13.38 5.74 -3.08
N LEU A 36 13.00 5.73 -4.35
CA LEU A 36 11.76 5.10 -4.78
C LEU A 36 11.83 3.59 -4.51
N ALA A 37 12.97 2.97 -4.82
CA ALA A 37 13.20 1.56 -4.51
C ALA A 37 13.13 1.28 -3.01
N MET A 38 13.75 2.12 -2.17
CA MET A 38 13.70 1.97 -0.72
C MET A 38 12.28 2.09 -0.16
N LEU A 39 11.51 3.09 -0.60
CA LEU A 39 10.11 3.27 -0.19
C LEU A 39 9.22 2.11 -0.63
N ALA A 40 9.44 1.61 -1.85
CA ALA A 40 8.75 0.43 -2.35
C ALA A 40 9.05 -0.80 -1.48
N VAL A 41 10.32 -1.05 -1.15
CA VAL A 41 10.73 -2.18 -0.29
C VAL A 41 10.12 -2.10 1.11
N ILE A 42 10.10 -0.91 1.72
CA ILE A 42 9.49 -0.70 3.04
C ILE A 42 7.98 -1.02 2.98
N ALA A 43 7.29 -0.53 1.94
CA ALA A 43 5.86 -0.82 1.76
C ALA A 43 5.61 -2.31 1.51
N MET A 44 6.45 -2.97 0.71
CA MET A 44 6.35 -4.43 0.50
C MET A 44 6.48 -5.16 1.84
N GLY A 45 7.48 -4.83 2.65
CA GLY A 45 7.69 -5.45 3.95
C GLY A 45 6.49 -5.34 4.88
N ALA A 46 5.87 -4.16 4.97
CA ALA A 46 4.71 -3.93 5.83
C ALA A 46 3.49 -4.79 5.44
N PHE A 47 3.25 -4.98 4.13
CA PHE A 47 2.11 -5.77 3.64
C PHE A 47 2.37 -7.29 3.61
N LEU A 48 3.63 -7.72 3.61
CA LEU A 48 4.01 -9.14 3.61
C LEU A 48 3.82 -9.80 4.99
N VAL A 49 4.00 -9.04 6.08
CA VAL A 49 3.94 -9.59 7.45
C VAL A 49 2.55 -10.10 7.82
N ILE A 50 1.49 -9.45 7.32
CA ILE A 50 0.10 -9.75 7.67
C ILE A 50 -0.35 -11.15 7.18
N PRO A 51 -0.27 -11.48 5.88
CA PRO A 51 -0.66 -12.81 5.40
C PRO A 51 0.24 -13.92 5.93
N LEU A 52 1.52 -13.65 6.22
CA LEU A 52 2.42 -14.64 6.83
C LEU A 52 1.97 -15.09 8.22
N HIS A 53 1.30 -14.23 8.99
CA HIS A 53 0.76 -14.58 10.31
C HIS A 53 -0.65 -15.18 10.26
N ALA A 54 -1.35 -15.05 9.13
CA ALA A 54 -2.73 -15.50 8.95
C ALA A 54 -2.84 -16.73 8.04
N HIS A 55 -1.73 -17.42 7.73
CA HIS A 55 -1.73 -18.58 6.84
C HIS A 55 -2.42 -19.78 7.50
N ASP A 56 -3.54 -20.22 6.92
CA ASP A 56 -4.16 -21.50 7.26
C ASP A 56 -3.48 -22.62 6.43
N PRO A 57 -2.97 -23.69 7.05
CA PRO A 57 -2.27 -24.77 6.35
C PRO A 57 -3.13 -25.51 5.30
N ASN A 58 -4.45 -25.35 5.33
CA ASN A 58 -5.38 -25.96 4.38
C ASN A 58 -5.51 -25.16 3.06
N VAL A 59 -4.97 -23.95 2.99
CA VAL A 59 -4.97 -23.14 1.76
C VAL A 59 -3.84 -23.59 0.84
N SER A 60 -4.15 -23.81 -0.45
CA SER A 60 -3.13 -24.19 -1.43
C SER A 60 -2.00 -23.16 -1.50
N SER A 61 -0.74 -23.63 -1.54
CA SER A 61 0.43 -22.74 -1.58
C SER A 61 0.41 -21.79 -2.77
N GLY A 62 -0.20 -22.20 -3.89
CA GLY A 62 -0.38 -21.34 -5.07
C GLY A 62 -1.31 -20.16 -4.81
N ALA A 63 -2.47 -20.39 -4.18
CA ALA A 63 -3.41 -19.33 -3.83
C ALA A 63 -2.83 -18.37 -2.79
N PHE A 64 -2.10 -18.91 -1.81
CA PHE A 64 -1.40 -18.12 -0.79
C PHE A 64 -0.32 -17.20 -1.38
N VAL A 65 0.51 -17.73 -2.30
CA VAL A 65 1.53 -16.91 -2.98
C VAL A 65 0.89 -15.81 -3.83
N TRP A 66 -0.18 -16.12 -4.56
CA TRP A 66 -0.89 -15.12 -5.37
C TRP A 66 -1.54 -14.03 -4.54
N SER A 67 -2.14 -14.36 -3.39
CA SER A 67 -2.72 -13.36 -2.50
C SER A 67 -1.64 -12.45 -1.92
N ILE A 68 -0.48 -12.99 -1.54
CA ILE A 68 0.68 -12.18 -1.12
C ILE A 68 1.14 -11.27 -2.25
N VAL A 69 1.35 -11.79 -3.46
CA VAL A 69 1.83 -10.98 -4.60
C VAL A 69 0.85 -9.83 -4.89
N LEU A 70 -0.46 -10.12 -4.94
CA LEU A 70 -1.49 -9.11 -5.20
C LEU A 70 -1.54 -8.05 -4.08
N ALA A 71 -1.45 -8.46 -2.82
CA ALA A 71 -1.43 -7.53 -1.70
C ALA A 71 -0.16 -6.65 -1.71
N THR A 72 0.99 -7.27 -1.93
CA THR A 72 2.28 -6.60 -1.82
C THR A 72 2.49 -5.62 -2.98
N VAL A 73 2.15 -6.02 -4.21
CA VAL A 73 2.28 -5.18 -5.40
C VAL A 73 1.15 -4.15 -5.46
N GLY A 74 -0.10 -4.60 -5.31
CA GLY A 74 -1.29 -3.77 -5.49
C GLY A 74 -1.54 -2.80 -4.33
N LEU A 75 -1.38 -3.25 -3.09
CA LEU A 75 -1.66 -2.43 -1.89
C LEU A 75 -0.40 -1.76 -1.33
N GLY A 76 0.78 -2.33 -1.59
CA GLY A 76 2.07 -1.79 -1.12
C GLY A 76 2.77 -0.90 -2.15
N VAL A 77 3.28 -1.50 -3.22
CA VAL A 77 4.20 -0.81 -4.17
C VAL A 77 3.49 0.23 -5.03
N LEU A 78 2.33 -0.12 -5.58
CA LEU A 78 1.65 0.71 -6.57
C LEU A 78 1.21 2.08 -5.99
N PRO A 79 0.65 2.18 -4.78
CA PRO A 79 0.37 3.46 -4.14
C PRO A 79 1.63 4.30 -3.93
N VAL A 80 2.72 3.69 -3.45
CA VAL A 80 4.00 4.39 -3.25
C VAL A 80 4.49 5.03 -4.54
N VAL A 81 4.50 4.26 -5.63
CA VAL A 81 4.95 4.74 -6.94
C VAL A 81 4.03 5.84 -7.45
N ALA A 82 2.72 5.71 -7.28
CA ALA A 82 1.74 6.71 -7.70
C ALA A 82 1.93 8.04 -6.95
N PHE A 83 1.99 8.03 -5.62
CA PHE A 83 2.15 9.24 -4.80
C PHE A 83 3.53 9.88 -4.95
N TYR A 84 4.60 9.07 -4.99
CA TYR A 84 5.94 9.58 -5.28
C TYR A 84 6.00 10.25 -6.65
N SER A 85 5.39 9.63 -7.66
CA SER A 85 5.31 10.22 -9.00
C SER A 85 4.52 11.52 -8.96
N LEU A 86 3.36 11.54 -8.32
CA LEU A 86 2.52 12.73 -8.18
C LEU A 86 3.29 13.90 -7.54
N GLY A 87 4.04 13.63 -6.47
CA GLY A 87 4.96 14.58 -5.86
C GLY A 87 6.07 15.05 -6.82
N TYR A 88 6.67 14.12 -7.55
CA TYR A 88 7.69 14.43 -8.54
C TYR A 88 7.11 15.31 -9.67
N TRP A 89 5.92 15.04 -10.21
CA TRP A 89 5.36 15.77 -11.35
C TRP A 89 4.70 17.10 -11.01
N LEU A 90 4.22 17.30 -9.79
CA LEU A 90 3.57 18.56 -9.39
C LEU A 90 4.55 19.61 -8.84
N ALA A 91 5.63 19.20 -8.16
CA ALA A 91 6.68 20.06 -7.57
C ALA A 91 6.25 21.14 -6.56
N ASP A 92 4.96 21.47 -6.49
CA ASP A 92 4.35 22.37 -5.52
C ASP A 92 3.79 21.58 -4.34
N TRP A 93 4.30 21.89 -3.15
CA TRP A 93 3.93 21.23 -1.89
C TRP A 93 2.43 21.35 -1.57
N LEU A 94 1.81 22.47 -1.94
CA LEU A 94 0.42 22.77 -1.60
C LEU A 94 -0.52 21.97 -2.49
N VAL A 95 -0.24 21.94 -3.80
CA VAL A 95 -0.99 21.12 -4.78
C VAL A 95 -0.82 19.64 -4.48
N VAL A 96 0.39 19.21 -4.12
CA VAL A 96 0.68 17.82 -3.71
C VAL A 96 -0.06 17.44 -2.44
N GLY A 97 -0.08 18.30 -1.43
CA GLY A 97 -0.81 18.05 -0.20
C GLY A 97 -2.31 17.88 -0.44
N ILE A 98 -2.92 18.78 -1.23
CA ILE A 98 -4.34 18.69 -1.59
C ILE A 98 -4.62 17.42 -2.39
N ALA A 99 -3.84 17.14 -3.43
CA ALA A 99 -4.01 15.95 -4.25
C ALA A 99 -3.82 14.65 -3.44
N ALA A 100 -2.82 14.60 -2.55
CA ALA A 100 -2.59 13.45 -1.69
C ALA A 100 -3.76 13.24 -0.72
N CYS A 101 -4.31 14.29 -0.10
CA CYS A 101 -5.47 14.19 0.78
C CYS A 101 -6.73 13.74 0.02
N VAL A 102 -7.00 14.33 -1.15
CA VAL A 102 -8.15 13.98 -1.99
C VAL A 102 -8.06 12.55 -2.50
N LEU A 103 -6.87 12.06 -2.83
CA LEU A 103 -6.66 10.69 -3.30
C LEU A 103 -6.57 9.67 -2.16
N ALA A 104 -6.07 10.05 -0.98
CA ALA A 104 -5.98 9.15 0.17
C ALA A 104 -7.36 8.77 0.73
N LEU A 105 -8.33 9.69 0.69
CA LEU A 105 -9.71 9.45 1.12
C LEU A 105 -10.39 8.27 0.41
N PRO A 106 -10.46 8.21 -0.94
CA PRO A 106 -11.01 7.06 -1.64
C PRO A 106 -10.08 5.85 -1.61
N LEU A 107 -8.76 6.04 -1.49
CA LEU A 107 -7.82 4.92 -1.45
C LEU A 107 -7.92 4.14 -0.13
N ALA A 108 -8.22 4.80 0.98
CA ALA A 108 -8.38 4.15 2.29
C ALA A 108 -9.37 2.97 2.29
N PRO A 109 -10.63 3.12 1.82
CA PRO A 109 -11.56 1.99 1.74
C PRO A 109 -11.11 0.92 0.73
N TYR A 110 -10.45 1.27 -0.38
CA TYR A 110 -9.90 0.27 -1.31
C TYR A 110 -8.77 -0.56 -0.67
N LEU A 111 -7.87 0.08 0.07
CA LEU A 111 -6.79 -0.62 0.78
C LEU A 111 -7.33 -1.47 1.92
N LEU A 112 -8.34 -0.97 2.65
CA LEU A 112 -9.03 -1.75 3.67
C LEU A 112 -9.71 -2.98 3.06
N PHE A 113 -10.44 -2.80 1.95
CA PHE A 113 -11.12 -3.89 1.26
C PHE A 113 -10.13 -4.91 0.70
N GLY A 114 -9.04 -4.44 0.05
CA GLY A 114 -7.98 -5.32 -0.44
C GLY A 114 -7.28 -6.08 0.67
N LEU A 115 -7.05 -5.45 1.83
CA LEU A 115 -6.47 -6.11 3.00
C LEU A 115 -7.41 -7.20 3.54
N ILE A 116 -8.69 -6.87 3.73
CA ILE A 116 -9.72 -7.84 4.17
C ILE A 116 -9.80 -9.01 3.20
N TRP A 117 -9.83 -8.73 1.89
CA TRP A 117 -9.85 -9.74 0.85
C TRP A 117 -8.62 -10.64 0.89
N THR A 118 -7.43 -10.05 1.11
CA THR A 118 -6.18 -10.82 1.22
C THR A 118 -6.21 -11.73 2.43
N ILE A 119 -6.63 -11.22 3.59
CA ILE A 119 -6.74 -11.99 4.83
C ILE A 119 -7.74 -13.14 4.66
N ALA A 120 -8.91 -12.87 4.05
CA ALA A 120 -9.91 -13.89 3.75
C ALA A 120 -9.34 -14.96 2.81
N ALA A 121 -8.65 -14.56 1.73
CA ALA A 121 -8.08 -15.49 0.76
C ALA A 121 -6.90 -16.31 1.33
N SER A 122 -6.15 -15.79 2.31
CA SER A 122 -5.01 -16.50 2.92
C SER A 122 -5.39 -17.33 4.15
N GLY A 123 -6.47 -16.97 4.84
CA GLY A 123 -6.87 -17.52 6.12
C GLY A 123 -8.10 -18.42 6.08
N CYS A 124 -8.83 -18.49 4.97
CA CYS A 124 -9.99 -19.35 4.82
C CYS A 124 -9.82 -20.33 3.66
N PRO A 125 -9.99 -21.65 3.90
CA PRO A 125 -10.06 -22.61 2.81
C PRO A 125 -11.32 -22.35 1.96
N PRO A 126 -11.26 -22.60 0.64
CA PRO A 126 -12.34 -22.30 -0.31
C PRO A 126 -13.67 -23.02 -0.01
N ASP A 127 -13.63 -24.01 0.88
CA ASP A 127 -14.77 -24.86 1.23
C ASP A 127 -15.43 -24.45 2.57
N ALA A 128 -14.88 -23.45 3.27
CA ALA A 128 -15.37 -23.00 4.58
C ALA A 128 -16.44 -21.89 4.45
N TYR A 129 -17.70 -22.30 4.49
CA TYR A 129 -18.91 -21.43 4.49
C TYR A 129 -19.07 -20.58 5.77
N GLU A 130 -18.25 -20.81 6.79
CA GLU A 130 -18.26 -20.05 8.06
C GLU A 130 -17.39 -18.78 7.99
N CYS A 131 -16.58 -18.66 6.94
CA CYS A 131 -15.80 -17.46 6.72
C CYS A 131 -16.67 -16.32 6.19
N PRO A 132 -16.40 -15.06 6.57
CA PRO A 132 -17.29 -13.95 6.30
C PRO A 132 -17.24 -13.46 4.84
N PHE A 133 -17.05 -14.34 3.84
CA PHE A 133 -17.17 -14.07 2.39
C PHE A 133 -17.49 -15.34 1.62
#